data_AF-A0A5J4XJB3-F1
#
_entry.id   AF-A0A5J4XJB3-F1
#
_cell.length_a   1.000
_cell.length_b   1.000
_cell.length_c   1.000
_cell.angle_alpha   90.00
_cell.angle_beta   90.00
_cell.angle_gamma   90.00
#
_symmetry.space_group_name_H-M   'P 1'
#
loop_
_entity.id
_entity.type
_entity.pdbx_description
1 polymer ?
#
loop_
_entity_poly.entity_id
_entity_poly.type
_entity_poly.pdbx_seq_one_letter_code
_entity_poly.pdbx_strand_id
1 'polypeptide(L)'
;MENFTTVAEVYDPSQPVGRRWTTVGDTQIPRLYHSVAFLTPNAEVLISGSETSSERRVQIWTPDYLLNGKPRPSITSAPSSVAYSGILKISYSNVTVIDRVVLIRPSSATHGLHFDERAVVMNCSSSGSTSIACNAPPNSSIAPPGQYMLFVLSD
;
A
#
# COMPACT_ATOMS: atom_id res chain seq x y z
N MET A 1 33.01 -10.42 4.28
CA MET A 1 31.82 -9.56 4.30
C MET A 1 30.65 -10.47 4.01
N GLU A 2 29.62 -10.47 4.86
CA GLU A 2 28.38 -11.17 4.52
C GLU A 2 27.80 -10.56 3.25
N ASN A 3 27.48 -11.39 2.27
CA ASN A 3 26.87 -10.95 1.04
C ASN A 3 25.39 -10.66 1.36
N PHE A 4 24.99 -9.39 1.37
CA PHE A 4 23.60 -9.00 1.61
C PHE A 4 22.96 -8.49 0.32
N THR A 5 21.66 -8.69 0.18
CA THR A 5 20.91 -8.17 -0.96
C THR A 5 20.87 -6.65 -0.90
N THR A 6 21.36 -5.99 -1.95
CA THR A 6 21.40 -4.52 -2.06
C THR A 6 20.23 -3.95 -2.84
N VAL A 7 19.34 -4.80 -3.35
CA VAL A 7 18.24 -4.40 -4.22
C VAL A 7 16.89 -4.80 -3.65
N ALA A 8 15.88 -3.98 -3.90
CA ALA A 8 14.48 -4.29 -3.63
C ALA A 8 13.82 -4.86 -4.88
N GLU A 9 12.91 -5.81 -4.69
CA GLU A 9 12.14 -6.42 -5.76
C GLU A 9 10.64 -6.23 -5.51
N VAL A 10 9.89 -5.97 -6.57
CA VAL A 10 8.43 -5.94 -6.55
C VAL A 10 7.90 -7.11 -7.35
N TYR A 11 6.91 -7.78 -6.78
CA TYR A 11 6.16 -8.86 -7.41
C TYR A 11 4.84 -8.33 -7.99
N ASP A 12 4.65 -8.48 -9.30
CA ASP A 12 3.39 -8.21 -10.00
C ASP A 12 2.71 -9.52 -10.44
N PRO A 13 1.62 -9.95 -9.78
CA PRO A 13 0.92 -11.18 -10.12
C PRO A 13 0.20 -11.13 -11.48
N SER A 14 -0.04 -9.95 -12.05
CA SER A 14 -0.73 -9.79 -13.34
C SER A 14 0.16 -10.15 -14.54
N GLN A 15 1.49 -10.14 -14.36
CA GLN A 15 2.44 -10.47 -15.40
C GLN A 15 2.52 -11.99 -15.67
N PRO A 16 2.93 -12.40 -16.88
CA PRO A 16 3.23 -13.80 -17.20
C PRO A 16 4.25 -14.41 -16.22
N VAL A 17 4.11 -15.71 -15.95
CA VAL A 17 5.09 -16.47 -15.15
C VAL A 17 6.49 -16.29 -15.75
N GLY A 18 7.48 -16.01 -14.88
CA GLY A 18 8.85 -15.67 -15.29
C GLY A 18 9.11 -14.18 -15.54
N ARG A 19 8.08 -13.32 -15.50
CA ARG A 19 8.19 -11.86 -15.64
C ARG A 19 7.54 -11.07 -14.49
N ARG A 20 7.29 -11.75 -13.36
CA ARG A 20 6.58 -11.15 -12.23
C ARG A 20 7.45 -10.37 -11.26
N TRP A 21 8.78 -10.52 -11.34
CA TRP A 21 9.71 -9.82 -10.46
C TRP A 21 10.41 -8.71 -11.23
N THR A 22 10.44 -7.52 -10.63
CA THR A 22 11.18 -6.35 -11.13
C THR A 22 12.03 -5.77 -10.01
N THR A 23 13.28 -5.44 -10.30
CA THR A 23 14.15 -4.68 -9.38
C THR A 23 13.77 -3.20 -9.42
N VAL A 24 13.50 -2.59 -8.26
CA VAL A 24 12.86 -1.25 -8.17
C VAL A 24 13.55 -0.24 -7.24
N GLY A 25 14.66 -0.62 -6.63
CA GLY A 25 15.43 0.26 -5.76
C GLY A 25 16.71 -0.43 -5.27
N ASP A 26 17.67 0.38 -4.85
CA ASP A 26 18.91 -0.11 -4.27
C ASP A 26 19.25 0.58 -2.94
N THR A 27 20.14 -0.04 -2.18
CA THR A 27 20.62 0.49 -0.91
C THR A 27 22.00 -0.07 -0.58
N GLN A 28 22.85 0.79 -0.03
CA GLN A 28 24.14 0.39 0.56
C GLN A 28 24.00 0.12 2.07
N ILE A 29 22.80 0.26 2.63
CA ILE A 29 22.50 0.00 4.03
C ILE A 29 21.97 -1.43 4.17
N PRO A 30 22.71 -2.35 4.83
CA PRO A 30 22.25 -3.72 5.04
C PRO A 30 21.06 -3.75 6.01
N ARG A 31 19.93 -4.32 5.54
CA ARG A 31 18.72 -4.58 6.32
C ARG A 31 18.61 -6.07 6.61
N LEU A 32 19.21 -6.50 7.71
CA LEU A 32 19.31 -7.91 8.10
C LEU A 32 18.34 -8.24 9.25
N TYR A 33 18.75 -9.09 10.17
CA TYR A 33 17.97 -9.42 11.37
C TYR A 33 17.58 -8.16 12.14
N HIS A 34 16.35 -8.16 12.68
CA HIS A 34 15.68 -7.01 13.30
C HIS A 34 15.43 -5.79 12.40
N SER A 35 15.48 -5.94 11.08
CA SER A 35 14.92 -4.94 10.17
C SER A 35 13.39 -5.07 10.06
N VAL A 36 12.74 -3.97 9.67
CA VAL A 36 11.28 -3.88 9.44
C VAL A 36 11.00 -3.00 8.21
N ALA A 37 9.85 -3.23 7.57
CA ALA A 37 9.33 -2.39 6.50
C ALA A 37 7.83 -2.11 6.71
N PHE A 38 7.35 -0.92 6.34
CA PHE A 38 5.93 -0.54 6.48
C PHE A 38 5.44 0.32 5.32
N LEU A 39 4.22 0.08 4.85
CA LEU A 39 3.52 1.02 3.98
C LEU A 39 3.12 2.27 4.77
N THR A 40 3.41 3.45 4.22
CA THR A 40 2.99 4.73 4.79
C THR A 40 1.65 5.19 4.22
N PRO A 41 0.91 6.09 4.90
CA PRO A 41 -0.31 6.69 4.36
C PRO A 41 -0.10 7.46 3.04
N ASN A 42 1.15 7.84 2.72
CA ASN A 42 1.50 8.51 1.47
C ASN A 42 1.78 7.55 0.31
N ALA A 43 1.58 6.24 0.51
CA ALA A 43 1.93 5.17 -0.43
C ALA A 43 3.45 5.06 -0.70
N GLU A 44 4.25 5.30 0.34
CA GLU A 44 5.70 5.04 0.31
C GLU A 44 6.01 3.86 1.22
N VAL A 45 7.23 3.34 1.17
CA VAL A 45 7.68 2.27 2.06
C VAL A 45 8.74 2.80 3.01
N LEU A 46 8.46 2.75 4.31
CA LEU A 46 9.43 3.03 5.37
C LEU A 46 10.23 1.76 5.65
N ILE A 47 11.55 1.88 5.74
CA ILE A 47 12.46 0.78 6.07
C ILE A 47 13.35 1.21 7.25
N SER A 48 13.48 0.35 8.26
CA SER A 48 14.24 0.68 9.47
C SER A 48 14.87 -0.54 10.13
N GLY A 49 15.84 -0.28 11.00
CA GLY A 49 16.50 -1.28 11.85
C GLY A 49 17.49 -2.17 11.11
N SER A 50 18.40 -2.73 11.90
CA SER A 50 19.09 -4.00 11.72
C SER A 50 20.03 -4.16 12.91
N GLU A 51 19.87 -5.23 13.69
CA GLU A 51 20.76 -5.51 14.84
C GLU A 51 22.16 -5.87 14.33
N THR A 52 22.24 -6.73 13.32
CA THR A 52 23.48 -7.25 12.75
C THR A 52 24.44 -6.15 12.31
N SER A 53 23.93 -5.04 11.77
CA SER A 53 24.72 -3.89 11.33
C SER A 53 24.64 -2.68 12.29
N SER A 54 23.95 -2.83 13.43
CA SER A 54 23.65 -1.72 14.36
C SER A 54 23.04 -0.49 13.68
N GLU A 55 22.25 -0.71 12.63
CA GLU A 55 21.67 0.35 11.81
C GLU A 55 20.46 0.99 12.50
N ARG A 56 20.52 2.32 12.66
CA ARG A 56 19.50 3.13 13.35
C ARG A 56 18.79 4.12 12.43
N ARG A 57 19.30 4.32 11.21
CA ARG A 57 18.71 5.21 10.22
C ARG A 57 17.46 4.58 9.63
N VAL A 58 16.49 5.44 9.37
CA VAL A 58 15.27 5.14 8.63
C VAL A 58 15.48 5.56 7.17
N GLN A 59 15.04 4.73 6.24
CA GLN A 59 14.93 5.07 4.82
C GLN A 59 13.45 5.09 4.43
N ILE A 60 13.12 5.94 3.45
CA ILE A 60 11.85 5.90 2.76
C ILE A 60 12.15 5.58 1.30
N TRP A 61 11.52 4.55 0.77
CA TRP A 61 11.52 4.25 -0.65
C TRP A 61 10.22 4.79 -1.25
N THR A 62 10.36 5.65 -2.26
CA THR A 62 9.26 6.26 -3.01
C THR A 62 9.11 5.48 -4.33
N PRO A 63 8.06 4.67 -4.50
CA PRO A 63 7.93 3.82 -5.69
C PRO A 63 7.66 4.61 -6.97
N ASP A 64 7.98 4.03 -8.13
CA ASP A 64 7.85 4.67 -9.46
C ASP A 64 6.45 5.21 -9.76
N TYR A 65 5.40 4.58 -9.22
CA TYR A 65 4.03 5.07 -9.38
C TYR A 65 3.79 6.46 -8.75
N LEU A 66 4.68 6.93 -7.87
CA LEU A 66 4.68 8.29 -7.32
C LEU A 66 5.59 9.26 -8.08
N LEU A 67 6.48 8.75 -8.94
CA LEU A 67 7.53 9.53 -9.61
C LEU A 67 7.27 9.72 -11.12
N ASN A 68 6.24 9.07 -11.66
CA ASN A 68 5.91 9.08 -13.09
C ASN A 68 5.32 10.41 -13.63
N GLY A 69 5.16 11.44 -12.79
CA GLY A 69 4.61 12.75 -13.16
C GLY A 69 3.09 12.77 -13.40
N LYS A 70 2.39 11.64 -13.24
CA LYS A 70 0.93 11.58 -13.35
C LYS A 70 0.25 12.26 -12.15
N PRO A 71 -0.91 12.91 -12.34
CA PRO A 71 -1.65 13.51 -11.23
C PRO A 71 -2.11 12.44 -10.24
N ARG A 72 -1.90 12.70 -8.95
CA ARG A 72 -2.41 11.83 -7.87
C ARG A 72 -3.87 12.16 -7.56
N PRO A 73 -4.77 11.16 -7.48
CA PRO A 73 -6.12 11.38 -6.99
C PRO A 73 -6.09 12.01 -5.58
N SER A 74 -6.92 13.01 -5.33
CA SER A 74 -7.09 13.59 -4.01
C SER A 74 -8.49 13.28 -3.48
N ILE A 75 -8.59 12.63 -2.32
CA ILE A 75 -9.86 12.36 -1.66
C ILE A 75 -10.35 13.64 -1.01
N THR A 76 -11.47 14.18 -1.50
CA THR A 76 -12.06 15.42 -0.97
C THR A 76 -13.10 15.15 0.11
N SER A 77 -13.74 13.97 0.08
CA SER A 77 -14.68 13.53 1.11
C SER A 77 -14.79 12.01 1.13
N ALA A 78 -14.82 11.43 2.34
CA ALA A 78 -15.18 10.04 2.59
C ALA A 78 -15.71 9.90 4.03
N PRO A 79 -16.64 8.97 4.30
CA PRO A 79 -17.01 8.61 5.67
C PRO A 79 -15.80 8.14 6.49
N SER A 80 -15.74 8.52 7.76
CA SER A 80 -14.70 8.07 8.69
C SER A 80 -14.90 6.62 9.17
N SER A 81 -16.09 6.07 8.96
CA SER A 81 -16.42 4.67 9.26
C SER A 81 -17.53 4.16 8.33
N VAL A 82 -17.57 2.85 8.16
CA VAL A 82 -18.63 2.15 7.41
C VAL A 82 -18.84 0.77 8.03
N ALA A 83 -20.10 0.35 8.17
CA ALA A 83 -20.43 -1.00 8.60
C ALA A 83 -20.20 -2.00 7.45
N TYR A 84 -20.06 -3.29 7.78
CA TYR A 84 -20.02 -4.34 6.76
C TYR A 84 -21.25 -4.30 5.86
N SER A 85 -21.05 -4.65 4.59
CA SER A 85 -22.08 -4.60 3.54
C SER A 85 -22.74 -3.21 3.36
N GLY A 86 -22.20 -2.16 3.97
CA GLY A 86 -22.60 -0.78 3.74
C GLY A 86 -22.01 -0.21 2.45
N ILE A 87 -22.33 1.06 2.19
CA ILE A 87 -21.80 1.80 1.03
C ILE A 87 -20.87 2.90 1.52
N LEU A 88 -19.62 2.88 1.06
CA LEU A 88 -18.64 3.93 1.25
C LEU A 88 -18.67 4.85 0.02
N LYS A 89 -19.24 6.04 0.18
CA LYS A 89 -19.23 7.07 -0.88
C LYS A 89 -17.96 7.91 -0.77
N ILE A 90 -17.19 8.00 -1.84
CA ILE A 90 -15.93 8.74 -1.88
C ILE A 90 -16.03 9.80 -2.98
N SER A 91 -15.73 11.04 -2.64
CA SER A 91 -15.54 12.13 -3.59
C SER A 91 -14.05 12.40 -3.77
N TYR A 92 -13.64 12.71 -4.99
CA TYR A 92 -12.24 12.92 -5.34
C TYR A 92 -12.04 14.05 -6.36
N SER A 93 -10.79 14.47 -6.54
CA SER A 93 -10.36 15.46 -7.51
C SER A 93 -9.01 15.09 -8.15
N ASN A 94 -8.46 15.98 -8.98
CA ASN A 94 -7.20 15.89 -9.74
C ASN A 94 -7.16 14.85 -10.87
N VAL A 95 -8.11 13.91 -10.90
CA VAL A 95 -8.24 12.89 -11.94
C VAL A 95 -9.70 12.75 -12.35
N THR A 96 -9.93 12.19 -13.53
CA THR A 96 -11.29 11.93 -14.08
C THR A 96 -11.63 10.44 -14.14
N VAL A 97 -10.64 9.56 -14.04
CA VAL A 97 -10.80 8.11 -14.12
C VAL A 97 -10.11 7.48 -12.91
N ILE A 98 -10.82 6.58 -12.24
CA ILE A 98 -10.33 5.76 -11.13
C ILE A 98 -10.22 4.33 -11.65
N ASP A 99 -9.05 3.72 -11.44
CA ASP A 99 -8.81 2.30 -11.73
C ASP A 99 -9.33 1.45 -10.58
N ARG A 100 -8.86 1.72 -9.36
CA ARG A 100 -9.16 0.90 -8.19
C ARG A 100 -9.20 1.68 -6.89
N VAL A 101 -9.95 1.13 -5.94
CA VAL A 101 -9.98 1.59 -4.54
C VAL A 101 -9.58 0.43 -3.66
N VAL A 102 -8.66 0.67 -2.73
CA VAL A 102 -8.08 -0.37 -1.89
C VAL A 102 -8.08 0.09 -0.43
N LEU A 103 -8.56 -0.77 0.45
CA LEU A 103 -8.35 -0.65 1.89
C LEU A 103 -7.12 -1.45 2.28
N ILE A 104 -6.16 -0.83 2.96
CA ILE A 104 -4.98 -1.51 3.50
C ILE A 104 -4.98 -1.39 5.01
N ARG A 105 -4.97 -2.52 5.71
CA ARG A 105 -4.90 -2.54 7.18
C ARG A 105 -3.47 -2.20 7.61
N PRO A 106 -3.27 -1.18 8.47
CA PRO A 106 -1.98 -0.95 9.10
C PRO A 106 -1.54 -2.19 9.89
N SER A 107 -0.25 -2.45 9.88
CA SER A 107 0.34 -3.65 10.46
C SER A 107 1.40 -3.31 11.50
N SER A 108 1.68 -4.27 12.38
CA SER A 108 2.91 -4.30 13.16
C SER A 108 3.85 -5.35 12.57
N ALA A 109 5.13 -5.02 12.48
CA ALA A 109 6.14 -5.89 11.89
C ALA A 109 7.30 -6.12 12.85
N THR A 110 7.75 -7.36 12.96
CA THR A 110 8.98 -7.72 13.67
C THR A 110 9.48 -9.08 13.19
N HIS A 111 10.79 -9.31 13.23
CA HIS A 111 11.40 -10.62 12.92
C HIS A 111 10.96 -11.22 11.57
N GLY A 112 10.78 -10.37 10.54
CA GLY A 112 10.31 -10.81 9.22
C GLY A 112 8.84 -11.21 9.15
N LEU A 113 8.06 -10.92 10.19
CA LEU A 113 6.62 -11.18 10.26
C LEU A 113 5.84 -9.87 10.23
N HIS A 114 4.81 -9.81 9.40
CA HIS A 114 3.79 -8.75 9.41
C HIS A 114 2.51 -9.31 9.99
N PHE A 115 2.08 -8.74 11.12
CA PHE A 115 0.82 -9.08 11.76
C PHE A 115 -0.24 -8.10 11.25
N ASP A 116 -1.34 -8.63 10.72
CA ASP A 116 -2.52 -7.90 10.22
C ASP A 116 -2.49 -7.33 8.80
N GLU A 117 -1.33 -7.05 8.18
CA GLU A 117 -1.31 -6.38 6.87
C GLU A 117 -2.12 -7.17 5.85
N ARG A 118 -3.08 -6.50 5.22
CA ARG A 118 -3.86 -7.05 4.11
C ARG A 118 -4.38 -5.93 3.24
N ALA A 119 -4.41 -6.19 1.94
CA ALA A 119 -5.07 -5.35 0.96
C ALA A 119 -6.45 -5.93 0.64
N VAL A 120 -7.48 -5.09 0.71
CA VAL A 120 -8.85 -5.42 0.30
C VAL A 120 -9.21 -4.50 -0.85
N VAL A 121 -9.26 -5.08 -2.06
CA VAL A 121 -9.71 -4.36 -3.26
C VAL A 121 -11.22 -4.23 -3.21
N MET A 122 -11.71 -3.00 -3.32
CA MET A 122 -13.11 -2.67 -3.16
C MET A 122 -13.87 -2.80 -4.49
N ASN A 123 -15.09 -3.31 -4.43
CA ASN A 123 -15.99 -3.29 -5.58
C ASN A 123 -16.71 -1.94 -5.61
N CYS A 124 -16.38 -1.11 -6.59
CA CYS A 124 -16.88 0.25 -6.72
C CYS A 124 -17.56 0.49 -8.06
N SER A 125 -18.53 1.39 -8.06
CA SER A 125 -19.15 1.92 -9.27
C SER A 125 -19.09 3.46 -9.27
N SER A 126 -19.01 4.05 -10.45
CA SER A 126 -19.09 5.50 -10.62
C SER A 126 -20.43 6.01 -10.08
N SER A 127 -20.41 7.03 -9.24
CA SER A 127 -21.60 7.71 -8.70
C SER A 127 -21.71 9.16 -9.20
N GLY A 128 -20.96 9.51 -10.24
CA GLY A 128 -20.82 10.86 -10.80
C GLY A 128 -19.46 11.01 -11.50
N SER A 129 -19.14 12.24 -11.94
CA SER A 129 -17.85 12.54 -12.59
C SER A 129 -16.68 12.63 -11.62
N THR A 130 -16.94 12.85 -10.34
CA THR A 130 -15.94 13.05 -9.26
C THR A 130 -16.31 12.29 -7.99
N SER A 131 -17.15 11.26 -8.12
CA SER A 131 -17.60 10.44 -7.00
C SER A 131 -17.75 8.97 -7.39
N ILE A 132 -17.49 8.11 -6.43
CA ILE A 132 -17.61 6.66 -6.54
C ILE A 132 -18.31 6.12 -5.29
N ALA A 133 -19.07 5.05 -5.47
CA ALA A 133 -19.70 4.31 -4.40
C ALA A 133 -19.08 2.91 -4.33
N CYS A 134 -18.46 2.58 -3.20
CA CYS A 134 -17.81 1.30 -2.99
C CYS A 134 -18.59 0.47 -1.97
N ASN A 135 -18.78 -0.81 -2.27
CA ASN A 135 -19.35 -1.75 -1.32
C ASN A 135 -18.32 -2.05 -0.22
N ALA A 136 -18.69 -1.79 1.04
CA ALA A 136 -17.90 -2.19 2.19
C ALA A 136 -17.70 -3.71 2.19
N PRO A 137 -16.61 -4.23 2.79
CA PRO A 137 -16.39 -5.67 2.89
C PRO A 137 -17.61 -6.37 3.52
N PRO A 138 -17.92 -7.61 3.12
CA PRO A 138 -19.15 -8.26 3.55
C PRO A 138 -19.12 -8.74 5.02
N ASN A 139 -17.93 -8.98 5.57
CA ASN A 139 -17.75 -9.52 6.92
C ASN A 139 -16.29 -9.39 7.42
N SER A 140 -16.09 -9.76 8.68
CA SER A 140 -14.81 -9.73 9.39
C SER A 140 -13.79 -10.75 8.91
N SER A 141 -14.19 -11.81 8.20
CA SER A 141 -13.25 -12.79 7.65
C SER A 141 -12.43 -12.19 6.50
N ILE A 142 -13.04 -11.30 5.71
CA ILE A 142 -12.35 -10.56 4.65
C ILE A 142 -11.58 -9.37 5.25
N ALA A 143 -12.28 -8.52 5.99
CA ALA A 143 -11.71 -7.31 6.58
C ALA A 143 -12.01 -7.30 8.09
N PRO A 144 -11.09 -7.79 8.95
CA PRO A 144 -11.27 -7.74 10.40
C PRO A 144 -11.56 -6.32 10.89
N PRO A 145 -12.37 -6.14 11.95
CA PRO A 145 -12.68 -4.82 12.47
C PRO A 145 -11.42 -4.04 12.85
N GLY A 146 -11.37 -2.76 12.53
CA GLY A 146 -10.22 -1.90 12.85
C GLY A 146 -10.07 -0.75 11.88
N GLN A 147 -8.92 -0.08 11.97
CA GLN A 147 -8.57 1.01 11.08
C GLN A 147 -7.99 0.48 9.77
N TYR A 148 -8.27 1.21 8.69
CA TYR A 148 -7.75 0.95 7.36
C TYR A 148 -7.29 2.27 6.75
N MET A 149 -6.19 2.22 6.01
CA MET A 149 -5.81 3.26 5.07
C MET A 149 -6.66 3.08 3.81
N LEU A 150 -7.27 4.17 3.33
CA LEU A 150 -8.04 4.19 2.09
C LEU A 150 -7.19 4.79 0.97
N PHE A 151 -6.92 3.99 -0.06
CA PHE A 151 -6.22 4.43 -1.26
C PHE A 151 -7.16 4.44 -2.47
N VAL A 152 -7.11 5.53 -3.23
CA VAL A 152 -7.80 5.68 -4.53
C VAL A 152 -6.71 5.80 -5.59
N LEU A 153 -6.77 4.94 -6.61
CA LEU A 153 -5.75 4.83 -7.65
C LEU A 153 -6.35 5.18 -9.01
N SER A 154 -5.57 5.87 -9.84
CA SER A 154 -5.86 6.18 -11.23
C SER A 154 -4.80 5.57 -12.14
N ASP A 155 -5.12 5.35 -13.40
CA ASP A 155 -4.23 4.75 -14.40
C ASP A 155 -2.99 5.58 -14.75
#